data_AF-A0A502XGT5-F1
#
_entry.id   AF-A0A502XGT5-F1
#
_cell.length_a   1.000
_cell.length_b   1.000
_cell.length_c   1.000
_cell.angle_alpha   90.00
_cell.angle_beta   90.00
_cell.angle_gamma   90.00
#
_symmetry.space_group_name_H-M   'P 1'
#
loop_
_entity.id
_entity.type
_entity.pdbx_description
1 polymer ?
#
loop_
_entity_poly.entity_id
_entity_poly.type
_entity_poly.pdbx_seq_one_letter_code
_entity_poly.pdbx_strand_id
1 'polypeptide(L)'
;MQLTTKDQKELREFLLDMIPRFRAGLRKGINGAAAGNLFGLLWVTNRPLAKKVENWRGLSSAARDLHFVIEVSKNGGSVGAVVSEYIDLPQPGLKGC
;
A
#
# COMPACT_ATOMS: atom_id res chain seq x y z
N MET A 1 -9.52 2.91 13.53
CA MET A 1 -9.41 4.35 13.27
C MET A 1 -10.15 4.65 11.98
N GLN A 2 -10.92 5.74 11.87
CA GLN A 2 -11.59 6.12 10.62
C GLN A 2 -10.87 7.34 10.02
N LEU A 3 -10.38 7.20 8.79
CA LEU A 3 -9.87 8.31 7.99
C LEU A 3 -11.06 9.19 7.57
N THR A 4 -10.90 10.51 7.59
CA THR A 4 -11.92 11.41 7.06
C THR A 4 -12.02 11.28 5.53
N THR A 5 -13.10 11.73 4.91
CA THR A 5 -13.24 11.73 3.44
C THR A 5 -12.10 12.49 2.74
N LYS A 6 -11.60 13.57 3.37
CA LYS A 6 -10.45 14.31 2.86
C LYS A 6 -9.17 13.46 2.93
N ASP A 7 -8.92 12.81 4.06
CA ASP A 7 -7.75 11.93 4.24
C ASP A 7 -7.77 10.75 3.27
N GLN A 8 -8.94 10.17 3.05
CA GLN A 8 -9.16 9.10 2.08
C GLN A 8 -8.83 9.54 0.66
N LYS A 9 -9.26 10.75 0.27
CA LYS A 9 -8.94 11.33 -1.03
C LYS A 9 -7.44 11.58 -1.19
N GLU A 10 -6.80 12.23 -0.22
CA GLU A 10 -5.35 12.48 -0.24
C GLU A 10 -4.55 11.18 -0.30
N LEU A 11 -4.95 10.17 0.50
CA LEU A 11 -4.31 8.87 0.51
C LEU A 11 -4.45 8.17 -0.85
N ARG A 12 -5.64 8.22 -1.44
CA ARG A 12 -5.91 7.64 -2.76
C ARG A 12 -5.06 8.30 -3.83
N GLU A 13 -4.99 9.62 -3.85
CA GLU A 13 -4.15 10.37 -4.80
C GLU A 13 -2.67 10.02 -4.64
N PHE A 14 -2.18 9.96 -3.40
CA PHE A 14 -0.81 9.53 -3.09
C PHE A 14 -0.51 8.13 -3.63
N LEU A 15 -1.39 7.15 -3.36
CA LEU A 15 -1.20 5.77 -3.78
C LEU A 15 -1.25 5.63 -5.31
N LEU A 16 -2.17 6.31 -5.97
CA LEU A 16 -2.27 6.32 -7.44
C LEU A 16 -1.03 6.91 -8.12
N ASP A 17 -0.40 7.92 -7.51
CA ASP A 17 0.83 8.53 -8.05
C ASP A 17 2.08 7.68 -7.75
N MET A 18 2.18 7.09 -6.56
CA MET A 18 3.38 6.38 -6.13
C MET A 18 3.44 4.94 -6.66
N ILE A 19 2.33 4.18 -6.63
CA ILE A 19 2.35 2.76 -7.01
C ILE A 19 2.94 2.53 -8.42
N PRO A 20 2.55 3.26 -9.48
CA PRO A 20 3.13 3.08 -10.82
C PRO A 20 4.65 3.32 -10.87
N ARG A 21 5.14 4.30 -10.10
CA ARG A 21 6.57 4.65 -10.05
C ARG A 21 7.42 3.56 -9.40
N PHE A 22 6.86 2.85 -8.41
CA PHE A 22 7.55 1.76 -7.70
C PHE A 22 7.28 0.37 -8.29
N ARG A 23 6.18 0.20 -9.04
CA ARG A 23 5.86 -1.02 -9.78
C ARG A 23 6.90 -1.34 -10.87
N ALA A 24 7.45 -0.31 -11.52
CA ALA A 24 8.41 -0.46 -12.60
C ALA A 24 9.75 -1.12 -12.20
N GLY A 25 10.05 -1.25 -10.90
CA GLY A 25 11.32 -1.76 -10.40
C GLY A 25 11.27 -3.11 -9.65
N LEU A 26 10.09 -3.68 -9.39
CA LEU A 26 9.94 -4.86 -8.55
C LEU A 26 9.87 -6.17 -9.37
N ARG A 27 10.41 -7.25 -8.79
CA ARG A 27 10.59 -8.60 -9.37
C ARG A 27 9.39 -9.07 -10.22
N LYS A 28 9.68 -9.80 -11.31
CA LYS A 28 8.68 -10.56 -12.07
C LYS A 28 7.76 -11.33 -11.11
N GLY A 29 6.46 -11.05 -11.15
CA GLY A 29 5.43 -11.74 -10.36
C GLY A 29 4.84 -10.96 -9.18
N ILE A 30 5.32 -9.73 -8.89
CA ILE A 30 4.68 -8.83 -7.92
C ILE A 30 4.24 -7.57 -8.67
N ASN A 31 2.94 -7.26 -8.61
CA ASN A 31 2.39 -6.14 -9.37
C ASN A 31 2.30 -4.84 -8.55
N GLY A 32 2.43 -4.91 -7.22
CA GLY A 32 2.32 -3.75 -6.33
C GLY A 32 3.63 -3.15 -5.85
N ALA A 33 3.53 -2.05 -5.13
CA ALA A 33 4.62 -1.42 -4.40
C ALA A 33 4.62 -1.88 -2.93
N ALA A 34 5.79 -2.14 -2.36
CA ALA A 34 5.90 -2.59 -0.97
C ALA A 34 5.30 -1.55 0.00
N ALA A 35 4.37 -1.98 0.87
CA ALA A 35 3.67 -1.12 1.81
C ALA A 35 4.64 -0.37 2.75
N GLY A 36 5.76 -1.01 3.14
CA GLY A 36 6.81 -0.37 3.92
C GLY A 36 7.45 0.82 3.21
N ASN A 37 7.74 0.69 1.91
CA ASN A 37 8.33 1.78 1.11
C ASN A 37 7.32 2.91 0.93
N LEU A 38 6.06 2.57 0.63
CA LEU A 38 4.98 3.55 0.52
C LEU A 38 4.76 4.30 1.83
N PHE A 39 4.81 3.62 2.97
CA PHE A 39 4.70 4.28 4.28
C PHE A 39 5.89 5.19 4.56
N GLY A 40 7.12 4.76 4.26
CA GLY A 40 8.31 5.60 4.38
C GLY A 40 8.20 6.89 3.57
N LEU A 41 7.71 6.80 2.33
CA LEU A 41 7.46 7.96 1.48
C LEU A 41 6.34 8.85 2.03
N LEU A 42 5.23 8.25 2.44
CA LEU A 42 4.10 8.97 3.03
C LEU A 42 4.55 9.74 4.28
N TRP A 43 5.44 9.17 5.09
CA TRP A 43 6.00 9.83 6.27
C TRP A 43 6.82 11.08 5.92
N VAL A 44 7.53 11.06 4.79
CA VAL A 44 8.34 12.18 4.29
C VAL A 44 7.48 13.23 3.61
N THR A 45 6.50 12.82 2.79
CA THR A 45 5.72 13.74 1.94
C THR A 45 4.46 14.28 2.62
N ASN A 46 3.81 13.49 3.47
CA ASN A 46 2.59 13.86 4.20
C ASN A 46 2.58 13.21 5.60
N ARG A 47 3.45 13.71 6.48
CA ARG A 47 3.58 13.23 7.85
C ARG A 47 2.27 13.23 8.66
N PRO A 48 1.36 14.23 8.54
CA PRO A 48 0.06 14.18 9.20
C PRO A 48 -0.77 12.96 8.80
N LEU A 49 -0.84 12.63 7.51
CA LEU A 49 -1.56 11.45 7.02
C LEU A 49 -0.85 10.15 7.44
N ALA A 50 0.49 10.14 7.42
CA ALA A 50 1.29 9.01 7.89
C ALA A 50 1.04 8.67 9.37
N LYS A 51 0.89 9.71 10.23
CA LYS A 51 0.53 9.52 11.65
C LYS A 51 -0.85 8.89 11.82
N LYS A 52 -1.81 9.18 10.92
CA LYS A 52 -3.17 8.61 10.97
C LYS A 52 -3.22 7.15 10.55
N VAL A 53 -2.38 6.74 9.58
CA VAL A 53 -2.27 5.33 9.20
C VAL A 53 -1.31 4.54 10.11
N GLU A 54 -0.63 5.22 11.04
CA GLU A 54 0.26 4.71 12.10
C GLU A 54 1.52 3.96 11.64
N ASN A 55 1.39 3.00 10.74
CA ASN A 55 2.44 2.14 10.23
C ASN A 55 2.05 1.55 8.85
N TRP A 56 2.91 0.70 8.30
CA TRP A 56 2.67 0.05 7.00
C TRP A 56 1.43 -0.86 7.00
N ARG A 57 1.05 -1.50 8.12
CA ARG A 57 -0.17 -2.31 8.19
C ARG A 57 -1.43 -1.46 8.17
N GLY A 58 -1.42 -0.32 8.89
CA GLY A 58 -2.53 0.62 8.84
C GLY A 58 -2.66 1.26 7.47
N LEU A 59 -1.54 1.51 6.77
CA LEU A 59 -1.55 1.91 5.37
C LEU A 59 -2.20 0.85 4.46
N SER A 60 -1.82 -0.43 4.58
CA SER A 60 -2.43 -1.51 3.81
C SER A 60 -3.92 -1.69 4.13
N SER A 61 -4.32 -1.54 5.39
CA SER A 61 -5.74 -1.59 5.78
C SER A 61 -6.52 -0.45 5.13
N ALA A 62 -6.01 0.78 5.22
CA ALA A 62 -6.65 1.94 4.59
C ALA A 62 -6.69 1.81 3.07
N ALA A 63 -5.65 1.27 2.45
CA ALA A 63 -5.62 1.02 1.01
C ALA A 63 -6.67 -0.03 0.60
N ARG A 64 -6.88 -1.09 1.41
CA ARG A 64 -7.95 -2.08 1.21
C ARG A 64 -9.33 -1.44 1.27
N ASP A 65 -9.58 -0.56 2.23
CA ASP A 65 -10.84 0.19 2.35
C ASP A 65 -11.08 1.12 1.14
N LEU A 66 -10.01 1.55 0.47
CA LEU A 66 -10.03 2.32 -0.77
C LEU A 66 -10.04 1.47 -2.05
N HIS A 67 -10.27 0.16 -1.92
CA HIS A 67 -10.33 -0.81 -3.01
C HIS A 67 -9.00 -1.02 -3.78
N PHE A 68 -7.86 -0.77 -3.15
CA PHE A 68 -6.56 -1.22 -3.68
C PHE A 68 -6.33 -2.70 -3.37
N VAL A 69 -5.55 -3.36 -4.22
CA VAL A 69 -5.22 -4.78 -4.05
C VAL A 69 -4.05 -4.91 -3.09
N ILE A 70 -4.18 -5.78 -2.09
CA ILE A 70 -3.10 -6.10 -1.15
C ILE A 70 -2.59 -7.51 -1.45
N GLU A 71 -1.41 -7.60 -2.05
CA GLU A 71 -0.71 -8.87 -2.28
C GLU A 71 0.24 -9.15 -1.10
N VAL A 72 0.20 -10.37 -0.57
CA VAL A 72 1.11 -10.79 0.50
C VAL A 72 2.16 -11.72 -0.11
N SER A 73 3.42 -11.32 -0.09
CA SER A 73 4.53 -12.18 -0.46
C SER A 73 5.29 -12.65 0.78
N LYS A 74 5.56 -13.95 0.85
CA LYS A 74 6.48 -14.52 1.83
C LYS A 74 7.87 -14.56 1.22
N ASN A 75 8.70 -13.57 1.54
CA ASN A 75 10.12 -13.62 1.20
C ASN A 75 10.88 -14.21 2.39
N GLY A 76 11.46 -15.41 2.21
CA GLY A 76 12.38 -16.02 3.18
C GLY A 76 12.17 -17.54 3.33
N GLY A 77 13.20 -18.31 2.98
CA GLY A 77 13.25 -19.75 3.26
C GLY A 77 13.46 -20.00 4.75
N SER A 78 12.47 -20.65 5.36
CA SER A 78 12.49 -21.43 6.62
C SER A 78 13.01 -20.83 7.93
N VAL A 79 13.70 -19.69 7.98
CA VAL A 79 14.12 -19.05 9.26
C VAL A 79 14.15 -17.53 9.05
N GLY A 80 13.10 -16.82 9.51
CA GLY A 80 13.03 -15.35 9.40
C GLY A 80 12.23 -14.78 8.22
N ALA A 81 11.15 -15.45 7.80
CA ALA A 81 10.29 -14.97 6.72
C ALA A 81 9.70 -13.58 7.05
N VAL A 82 10.11 -12.56 6.29
CA VAL A 82 9.51 -11.22 6.37
C VAL A 82 8.28 -11.24 5.48
N VAL A 83 7.11 -11.23 6.11
CA VAL A 83 5.85 -11.00 5.39
C VAL A 83 5.90 -9.59 4.83
N SER A 84 5.96 -9.51 3.50
CA SER A 84 5.94 -8.24 2.77
C SER A 84 4.57 -8.08 2.14
N GLU A 85 3.87 -7.02 2.54
CA GLU A 85 2.63 -6.59 1.89
C GLU A 85 2.96 -5.63 0.75
N TYR A 86 2.31 -5.84 -0.39
CA TYR A 86 2.43 -5.02 -1.59
C TYR A 86 1.05 -4.46 -1.92
N ILE A 87 1.01 -3.16 -2.18
CA ILE A 87 -0.22 -2.44 -2.55
C ILE A 87 -0.16 -2.23 -4.07
N ASP A 88 -1.09 -2.81 -4.80
CA ASP A 88 -1.26 -2.60 -6.23
C ASP A 88 -2.51 -1.76 -6.52
N LEU A 89 -2.53 -1.17 -7.70
CA LEU A 89 -3.65 -0.42 -8.24
C LEU A 89 -4.93 -1.28 -8.22
N PRO A 90 -6.11 -0.66 -8.06
CA PRO A 90 -7.37 -1.35 -8.22
C PRO A 90 -7.42 -2.00 -9.60
N GLN A 91 -7.63 -3.33 -9.66
CA GLN A 91 -7.80 -4.00 -10.94
C GLN A 91 -9.14 -3.58 -11.55
N PRO A 92 -9.17 -3.08 -12.80
CA PRO A 92 -10.41 -2.83 -13.51
C PRO A 92 -11.06 -4.19 -13.82
N GLY A 93 -11.86 -4.73 -12.90
CA GLY A 93 -12.54 -6.01 -13.09
C GLY A 93 -12.95 -6.79 -11.84
N LEU A 94 -12.42 -6.47 -10.64
CA LEU A 94 -12.87 -7.13 -9.40
C LEU A 94 -14.18 -6.50 -8.91
N LYS A 95 -15.28 -6.84 -9.60
CA LYS A 95 -16.62 -6.77 -9.01
C LYS A 95 -16.70 -7.85 -7.93
N GLY A 96 -16.83 -7.41 -6.67
CA GLY A 96 -17.50 -8.12 -5.57
C GLY A 96 -17.04 -9.53 -5.24
N CYS A 97 -16.57 -9.71 -4.01
CA CYS A 97 -16.97 -10.83 -3.18
C CYS A 97 -17.43 -10.25 -1.84
#